data_AF-A0A815UG19-F1
#
_entry.id   AF-A0A815UG19-F1
#
_cell.length_a   1.000
_cell.length_b   1.000
_cell.length_c   1.000
_cell.angle_alpha   90.00
_cell.angle_beta   90.00
_cell.angle_gamma   90.00
#
_symmetry.space_group_name_H-M   'P 1'
#
loop_
_entity.id
_entity.type
_entity.pdbx_description
1 polymer ?
#
loop_
_entity_poly.entity_id
_entity_poly.type
_entity_poly.pdbx_seq_one_letter_code
_entity_poly.pdbx_strand_id
1 'polypeptide(L)'
;MDWLAHYEANTELYVDAQRRWPSRRSRPGGKWILASFDDESVIVYQAYNDDIAKYACENGRFAGCLTYNEKRMTWIKTSFLWMMYRSNWASRPNQQHILAIWLRRSAFDSYLARSNNSDT
;
A
#
# COMPACT_ATOMS: atom_id res chain seq x y z
N MET A 1 0.91 24.90 -6.31
CA MET A 1 1.80 24.02 -5.52
C MET A 1 1.13 23.78 -4.19
N ASP A 2 0.13 22.89 -4.16
CA ASP A 2 -0.60 22.57 -2.92
C ASP A 2 -1.10 21.11 -2.95
N TRP A 3 -0.22 20.20 -3.41
CA TRP A 3 -0.45 18.75 -3.29
C TRP A 3 -0.10 18.24 -1.88
N LEU A 4 0.31 19.13 -0.98
CA LEU A 4 0.34 18.92 0.46
C LEU A 4 -1.02 19.28 1.07
N ALA A 5 -2.13 19.05 0.35
CA ALA A 5 -3.42 18.90 1.02
C ALA A 5 -3.19 17.87 2.12
N HIS A 6 -3.23 18.33 3.36
CA HIS A 6 -2.93 17.56 4.54
C HIS A 6 -3.83 16.33 4.56
N TYR A 7 -3.35 15.22 4.02
CA TYR A 7 -3.96 13.94 4.32
C TYR A 7 -3.64 13.67 5.79
N GLU A 8 -4.57 14.04 6.66
CA GLU A 8 -4.69 13.37 7.94
C GLU A 8 -5.08 11.94 7.62
N ALA A 9 -4.13 11.02 7.82
CA ALA A 9 -4.49 9.63 7.97
C ALA A 9 -5.56 9.57 9.04
N ASN A 10 -6.79 9.20 8.66
CA ASN A 10 -7.84 8.93 9.61
C ASN A 10 -7.43 7.68 10.38
N THR A 11 -6.68 7.89 11.46
CA THR A 11 -6.15 6.84 12.31
C THR A 11 -7.16 6.54 13.39
N GLU A 12 -7.37 5.25 13.62
CA GLU A 12 -8.14 4.74 14.74
C GLU A 12 -7.33 3.64 15.44
N LEU A 13 -7.76 3.25 16.64
CA LEU A 13 -7.18 2.09 17.29
C LEU A 13 -7.53 0.82 16.51
N TYR A 14 -6.56 -0.06 16.35
CA TYR A 14 -6.75 -1.35 15.68
C TYR A 14 -7.94 -2.14 16.24
N VAL A 15 -8.11 -2.11 17.58
CA VAL A 15 -9.21 -2.82 18.26
C VAL A 15 -10.58 -2.26 17.91
N ASP A 16 -10.68 -0.99 17.55
CA ASP A 16 -11.94 -0.35 17.14
C ASP A 16 -12.22 -0.62 15.66
N ALA A 17 -11.21 -0.53 14.81
CA ALA A 17 -11.28 -0.92 13.40
C ALA A 17 -11.77 -2.37 13.25
N GLN A 18 -11.16 -3.28 14.03
CA GLN A 18 -11.43 -4.72 13.97
C GLN A 18 -12.89 -5.06 14.26
N ARG A 19 -13.58 -4.28 15.10
CA ARG A 19 -15.01 -4.50 15.41
C ARG A 19 -15.92 -4.25 14.21
N ARG A 20 -15.50 -3.40 13.27
CA ARG A 20 -16.27 -3.04 12.06
C ARG A 20 -15.89 -3.85 10.83
N TRP A 21 -14.77 -4.58 10.89
CA TRP A 21 -14.34 -5.39 9.77
C TRP A 21 -15.36 -6.47 9.42
N PRO A 22 -15.49 -6.82 8.12
CA PRO A 22 -16.27 -7.97 7.73
C PRO A 22 -15.80 -9.21 8.48
N SER A 23 -16.72 -9.84 9.19
CA SER A 23 -16.53 -11.14 9.83
C SER A 23 -17.32 -12.21 9.09
N ARG A 24 -16.88 -13.47 9.24
CA ARG A 24 -17.61 -14.63 8.72
C ARG A 24 -19.04 -14.71 9.27
N ARG A 25 -19.30 -14.12 10.45
CA ARG A 25 -20.64 -13.98 11.04
C ARG A 25 -21.48 -12.92 10.32
N SER A 26 -20.90 -11.76 10.01
CA SER A 26 -21.60 -10.67 9.31
C SER A 26 -21.79 -10.91 7.81
N ARG A 27 -20.87 -11.63 7.17
CA ARG A 27 -20.91 -11.97 5.73
C ARG A 27 -20.29 -13.36 5.50
N PRO A 28 -21.09 -14.43 5.57
CA PRO A 28 -20.59 -15.78 5.31
C PRO A 28 -20.03 -15.90 3.89
N GLY A 29 -18.83 -16.47 3.74
CA GLY A 29 -18.25 -16.81 2.42
C GLY A 29 -17.60 -15.67 1.63
N GLY A 30 -17.49 -14.46 2.19
CA GLY A 30 -16.81 -13.35 1.51
C GLY A 30 -15.27 -13.45 1.54
N LYS A 31 -14.61 -12.91 0.51
CA LYS A 31 -13.19 -12.57 0.51
C LYS A 31 -13.06 -11.05 0.57
N TRP A 32 -12.23 -10.53 1.46
CA TRP A 32 -12.12 -9.09 1.69
C TRP A 32 -10.66 -8.66 1.63
N ILE A 33 -10.43 -7.50 1.01
CA ILE A 33 -9.16 -6.78 1.10
C ILE A 33 -9.42 -5.59 2.01
N LEU A 34 -8.68 -5.54 3.12
CA LEU A 34 -8.71 -4.42 4.05
C LEU A 34 -7.64 -3.42 3.62
N ALA A 35 -8.04 -2.16 3.45
CA ALA A 35 -7.18 -1.07 3.04
C ALA A 35 -7.74 0.26 3.56
N SER A 36 -6.89 1.28 3.66
CA SER A 36 -7.34 2.67 3.77
C SER A 36 -7.60 3.20 2.36
N PHE A 37 -8.77 3.78 2.14
CA PHE A 37 -9.22 4.24 0.82
C PHE A 37 -10.25 5.35 0.96
N ASP A 38 -10.43 6.10 -0.12
CA ASP A 38 -11.56 7.00 -0.36
C ASP A 38 -12.26 6.61 -1.68
N ASP A 39 -13.11 7.49 -2.19
CA ASP A 39 -13.88 7.25 -3.41
C ASP A 39 -12.99 7.10 -4.65
N GLU A 40 -11.79 7.70 -4.66
CA GLU A 40 -10.92 7.78 -5.84
C GLU A 40 -9.63 6.97 -5.71
N SER A 41 -9.24 6.60 -4.50
CA SER A 41 -7.91 6.10 -4.22
C SER A 41 -7.84 5.07 -3.09
N VAL A 42 -6.77 4.27 -3.10
CA VAL A 42 -6.43 3.30 -2.06
C VAL A 42 -4.96 3.45 -1.71
N ILE A 43 -4.63 3.36 -0.43
CA ILE A 43 -3.24 3.35 0.03
C ILE A 43 -2.68 1.94 -0.09
N VAL A 44 -1.52 1.84 -0.72
CA VAL A 44 -0.67 0.66 -0.67
C VAL A 44 0.70 1.03 -0.10
N TYR A 45 1.31 0.07 0.57
CA TYR A 45 2.59 0.21 1.24
C TYR A 45 3.64 -0.63 0.52
N GLN A 46 4.80 -0.03 0.32
CA GLN A 46 5.99 -0.71 -0.21
C GLN A 46 7.23 -0.28 0.57
N ALA A 47 8.17 -1.20 0.71
CA ALA A 47 9.45 -0.95 1.35
C ALA A 47 10.53 -0.64 0.32
N TYR A 48 11.32 0.39 0.58
CA TYR A 48 12.41 0.86 -0.26
C TYR A 48 13.66 1.16 0.58
N ASN A 49 14.79 1.29 -0.13
CA ASN A 49 16.00 1.88 0.44
C ASN A 49 15.86 3.40 0.56
N ASP A 50 16.84 4.02 1.20
CA ASP A 50 16.89 5.47 1.45
C ASP A 50 16.84 6.29 0.15
N ASP A 51 17.67 5.95 -0.85
CA ASP A 51 17.75 6.68 -2.13
C ASP A 51 16.40 6.74 -2.86
N ILE A 52 15.73 5.60 -3.01
CA ILE A 52 14.43 5.53 -3.71
C ILE A 52 13.37 6.28 -2.92
N ALA A 53 13.36 6.12 -1.59
CA ALA A 53 12.36 6.75 -0.73
C ALA A 53 12.46 8.28 -0.76
N LYS A 54 13.67 8.82 -0.58
CA LYS A 54 13.93 10.26 -0.66
C LYS A 54 13.56 10.82 -2.02
N TYR A 55 14.03 10.19 -3.09
CA TYR A 55 13.72 10.61 -4.45
C TYR A 55 12.21 10.66 -4.70
N ALA A 56 11.49 9.60 -4.31
CA ALA A 56 10.05 9.51 -4.51
C ALA A 56 9.28 10.59 -3.73
N CYS A 57 9.67 10.87 -2.48
CA CYS A 57 9.07 11.94 -1.68
C CYS A 57 9.32 13.33 -2.27
N GLU A 58 10.53 13.59 -2.78
CA GLU A 58 10.90 14.88 -3.35
C GLU A 58 10.26 15.13 -4.73
N ASN A 59 10.15 14.08 -5.55
CA ASN A 59 9.74 14.20 -6.95
C ASN A 59 8.29 13.76 -7.22
N GLY A 60 7.62 13.15 -6.24
CA GLY A 60 6.27 12.59 -6.40
C GLY A 60 6.19 11.42 -7.39
N ARG A 61 7.32 10.79 -7.73
CA ARG A 61 7.42 9.67 -8.68
C ARG A 61 8.69 8.84 -8.45
N PHE A 62 8.67 7.59 -8.90
CA PHE A 62 9.85 6.71 -8.86
C PHE A 62 10.73 6.84 -10.13
N ALA A 63 10.11 7.14 -11.27
CA ALA A 63 10.80 7.25 -12.55
C ALA A 63 11.84 8.39 -12.52
N GLY A 64 13.07 8.07 -12.94
CA GLY A 64 14.23 8.97 -12.89
C GLY A 64 15.15 8.73 -11.68
N CYS A 65 14.75 7.93 -10.70
CA CYS A 65 15.65 7.47 -9.64
C CYS A 65 16.60 6.40 -10.19
N LEU A 66 17.91 6.62 -10.06
CA LEU A 66 18.94 5.71 -10.60
C LEU A 66 18.91 4.30 -9.99
N THR A 67 18.50 4.18 -8.73
CA THR A 67 18.46 2.90 -7.99
C THR A 67 17.09 2.21 -8.07
N TYR A 68 16.09 2.85 -8.69
CA TYR A 68 14.78 2.25 -8.89
C TYR A 68 14.77 1.38 -10.15
N ASN A 69 14.31 0.13 -10.01
CA ASN A 69 14.16 -0.81 -11.11
C ASN A 69 12.68 -1.11 -11.36
N GLU A 70 12.12 -0.53 -12.41
CA GLU A 70 10.73 -0.71 -12.85
C GLU A 70 10.40 -2.14 -13.28
N LYS A 71 11.41 -2.93 -13.68
CA LYS A 71 11.23 -4.33 -14.11
C LYS A 71 11.23 -5.31 -12.94
N ARG A 72 11.59 -4.85 -11.74
CA ARG A 72 11.59 -5.71 -10.55
C ARG A 72 10.15 -5.98 -10.13
N MET A 73 9.81 -7.25 -9.96
CA MET A 73 8.55 -7.62 -9.31
C MET A 73 8.51 -7.04 -7.89
N THR A 74 7.56 -6.16 -7.60
CA THR A 74 7.35 -5.62 -6.27
C THR A 74 6.00 -6.04 -5.71
N TRP A 75 6.02 -6.43 -4.43
CA TRP A 75 4.81 -6.79 -3.70
C TRP A 75 4.23 -5.52 -3.07
N ILE A 76 2.99 -5.19 -3.38
CA ILE A 76 2.22 -4.15 -2.69
C ILE A 76 1.49 -4.75 -1.49
N LYS A 77 1.36 -3.98 -0.40
CA LYS A 77 0.60 -4.37 0.79
C LYS A 77 -0.45 -3.32 1.11
N THR A 78 -1.69 -3.69 1.37
CA THR A 78 -2.74 -2.73 1.77
C THR A 78 -2.75 -2.45 3.27
N SER A 79 -1.87 -3.10 4.05
CA SER A 79 -1.77 -2.93 5.51
C SER A 79 -0.36 -2.46 5.89
N PHE A 80 -0.29 -1.33 6.60
CA PHE A 80 0.95 -0.78 7.12
C PHE A 80 1.66 -1.76 8.07
N LEU A 81 0.93 -2.31 9.05
CA LEU A 81 1.51 -3.25 10.01
C LEU A 81 1.99 -4.54 9.35
N TRP A 82 1.29 -5.02 8.31
CA TRP A 82 1.79 -6.16 7.54
C TRP A 82 3.08 -5.82 6.80
N MET A 83 3.18 -4.63 6.21
CA MET A 83 4.40 -4.17 5.56
C MET A 83 5.57 -4.04 6.57
N MET A 84 5.32 -3.44 7.75
CA MET A 84 6.30 -3.34 8.83
C MET A 84 6.78 -4.72 9.28
N TYR A 85 5.87 -5.66 9.53
CA TYR A 85 6.24 -7.03 9.88
C TYR A 85 7.13 -7.68 8.80
N ARG A 86 6.79 -7.49 7.51
CA ARG A 86 7.54 -8.08 6.38
C ARG A 86 8.92 -7.44 6.18
N SER A 87 9.10 -6.18 6.53
CA SER A 87 10.38 -5.47 6.46
C SER A 87 11.25 -5.64 7.73
N ASN A 88 10.86 -6.50 8.67
CA ASN A 88 11.45 -6.59 10.01
C ASN A 88 11.47 -5.21 10.70
N TRP A 89 10.32 -4.53 10.71
CA TRP A 89 10.16 -3.20 11.28
C TRP A 89 11.14 -2.20 10.67
N ALA A 90 11.25 -2.22 9.33
CA ALA A 90 12.13 -1.34 8.56
C ALA A 90 13.63 -1.46 8.91
N SER A 91 14.07 -2.59 9.45
CA SER A 91 15.50 -2.84 9.73
C SER A 91 16.19 -3.67 8.65
N ARG A 92 15.46 -4.28 7.72
CA ARG A 92 16.06 -5.08 6.64
C ARG A 92 16.84 -4.20 5.66
N PRO A 93 18.01 -4.65 5.16
CA PRO A 93 18.70 -4.01 4.07
C PRO A 93 17.80 -3.81 2.84
N ASN A 94 17.85 -2.61 2.26
CA ASN A 94 17.04 -2.15 1.12
C ASN A 94 15.52 -2.05 1.38
N GLN A 95 15.10 -2.02 2.64
CA GLN A 95 13.69 -1.94 3.06
C GLN A 95 13.51 -1.06 4.31
N GLN A 96 14.34 -0.03 4.45
CA GLN A 96 14.38 0.84 5.64
C GLN A 96 13.33 1.94 5.62
N HIS A 97 12.69 2.20 4.49
CA HIS A 97 11.65 3.21 4.36
C HIS A 97 10.37 2.58 3.83
N ILE A 98 9.27 2.78 4.55
CA ILE A 98 7.94 2.32 4.14
C ILE A 98 7.17 3.52 3.59
N LEU A 99 6.91 3.51 2.29
CA LEU A 99 6.13 4.56 1.64
C LEU A 99 4.66 4.18 1.64
N ALA A 100 3.81 5.10 2.06
CA ALA A 100 2.37 5.08 1.78
C ALA A 100 2.15 5.68 0.39
N ILE A 101 1.67 4.87 -0.55
CA ILE A 101 1.50 5.26 -1.95
C ILE A 101 0.01 5.27 -2.26
N TRP A 102 -0.48 6.43 -2.69
CA TRP A 102 -1.82 6.58 -3.23
C TRP A 102 -1.91 5.97 -4.62
N LEU A 103 -2.74 4.95 -4.76
CA LEU A 103 -3.05 4.35 -6.04
C LEU A 103 -4.51 4.67 -6.39
N ARG A 104 -4.77 5.07 -7.63
CA ARG A 104 -6.14 5.24 -8.11
C ARG A 104 -6.93 3.96 -7.89
N ARG A 105 -8.13 4.08 -7.35
CA ARG A 105 -9.04 2.95 -7.05
C ARG A 105 -9.27 2.10 -8.31
N SER A 106 -9.53 2.75 -9.44
CA SER A 106 -9.71 2.09 -10.73
C SER A 106 -8.48 1.30 -11.20
N ALA A 107 -7.27 1.78 -10.94
CA ALA A 107 -6.04 1.06 -11.25
C ALA A 107 -5.87 -0.16 -10.35
N PHE A 108 -6.14 -0.02 -9.04
CA PHE A 108 -6.11 -1.13 -8.10
C PHE A 108 -7.10 -2.24 -8.47
N ASP A 109 -8.34 -1.88 -8.78
CA ASP A 109 -9.38 -2.83 -9.20
C ASP A 109 -8.99 -3.53 -10.51
N SER A 110 -8.39 -2.80 -11.47
CA SER A 110 -7.84 -3.39 -12.69
C SER A 110 -6.73 -4.41 -12.41
N TYR A 111 -5.87 -4.17 -11.40
CA TYR A 111 -4.83 -5.12 -11.02
C TYR A 111 -5.42 -6.37 -10.37
N LEU A 112 -6.43 -6.22 -9.52
CA LEU A 112 -7.11 -7.36 -8.91
C LEU A 112 -7.81 -8.24 -9.96
N ALA A 113 -8.53 -7.63 -10.91
CA ALA A 113 -9.18 -8.37 -11.99
C ALA A 113 -8.18 -9.18 -12.83
N ARG A 114 -6.98 -8.65 -13.05
CA ARG A 114 -5.88 -9.31 -13.78
C ARG A 114 -5.10 -10.32 -12.94
N SER A 115 -5.22 -10.27 -11.61
CA SER A 115 -4.50 -11.19 -10.70
C SER A 115 -5.12 -12.59 -10.64
N ASN A 116 -6.34 -12.75 -11.15
CA ASN A 116 -7.04 -14.03 -11.18
C ASN A 116 -6.63 -14.82 -12.44
N ASN A 117 -5.49 -15.50 -12.39
CA ASN A 117 -5.19 -16.58 -13.34
C ASN A 117 -6.04 -17.79 -12.97
N SER A 118 -7.27 -17.85 -13.48
CA SER A 118 -8.09 -19.08 -13.46
C SER A 118 -7.90 -19.96 -14.71
N ASP A 119 -6.89 -19.68 -15.54
CA ASP A 119 -6.47 -20.54 -16.64
C ASP A 119 -5.09 -21.17 -16.35
N THR A 120 -5.07 -22.15 -15.44
CA THR A 120 -4.18 -23.34 -15.44
C THR A 120 -4.86 -24.45 -14.65
#